data_AF-A0A1H2WDZ8-F1
#
_entry.id   AF-A0A1H2WDZ8-F1
#
_cell.length_a   1.000
_cell.length_b   1.000
_cell.length_c   1.000
_cell.angle_alpha   90.00
_cell.angle_beta   90.00
_cell.angle_gamma   90.00
#
_symmetry.space_group_name_H-M   'P 1'
#
loop_
_entity.id
_entity.type
_entity.pdbx_description
1 polymer ?
#
loop_
_entity_poly.entity_id
_entity_poly.type
_entity_poly.pdbx_seq_one_letter_code
_entity_poly.pdbx_strand_id
1 'polypeptide(L)'
;MPIETLDFTQPFFRVQHTTDERRISIEGRAIVLNLGGRNLSVEDQTIAPLSSVIVQDSTLSGVERAVIVHDFDAHADDNELFAWVKDTWPSAFDVRQEERLRGVSHYMSPKVFVGNVGLTMYHSGSVPLNVGLHKDHPFCPVPGFREVHTQIVGFGKMQQCRERDVETLYLEEFLAPGTTHKPMYDAEGNYPWHQYETITPSIFMAVEMLPEGARVPDMEIQNG
;
A
#
# COMPACT_ATOMS: atom_id res chain seq x y z
N MET A 1 -2.92 17.34 13.44
CA MET A 1 -2.94 16.57 14.70
C MET A 1 -1.87 15.51 14.57
N PRO A 2 -1.13 15.17 15.64
CA PRO A 2 0.06 14.34 15.49
C PRO A 2 -0.27 12.84 15.28
N ILE A 3 -1.51 12.44 15.53
CA ILE A 3 -2.09 11.13 15.17
C ILE A 3 -3.48 11.39 14.57
N GLU A 4 -3.73 10.83 13.39
CA GLU A 4 -4.98 10.91 12.63
C GLU A 4 -5.46 9.49 12.31
N THR A 5 -6.73 9.18 12.59
CA THR A 5 -7.34 7.89 12.19
C THR A 5 -7.97 8.05 10.82
N LEU A 6 -7.74 7.08 9.94
CA LEU A 6 -8.18 7.10 8.54
C LEU A 6 -9.22 6.00 8.31
N ASP A 7 -10.43 6.40 7.95
CA ASP A 7 -11.58 5.48 7.88
C ASP A 7 -11.76 4.76 6.53
N PHE A 8 -10.86 5.00 5.57
CA PHE A 8 -10.98 4.47 4.20
C PHE A 8 -11.00 2.94 4.09
N THR A 9 -10.62 2.24 5.15
CA THR A 9 -10.57 0.77 5.21
C THR A 9 -11.53 0.19 6.24
N GLN A 10 -12.33 1.03 6.90
CA GLN A 10 -13.38 0.55 7.80
C GLN A 10 -14.44 -0.21 7.00
N PRO A 11 -15.01 -1.29 7.56
CA PRO A 11 -14.80 -1.80 8.92
C PRO A 11 -13.65 -2.83 9.06
N PHE A 12 -12.85 -3.04 8.02
CA PHE A 12 -11.90 -4.16 7.94
C PHE A 12 -10.63 -3.93 8.76
N PHE A 13 -10.05 -2.74 8.65
CA PHE A 13 -8.78 -2.40 9.29
C PHE A 13 -8.86 -1.03 9.95
N ARG A 14 -8.14 -0.87 11.06
CA ARG A 14 -7.94 0.43 11.68
C ARG A 14 -6.60 0.98 11.26
N VAL A 15 -6.63 2.06 10.47
CA VAL A 15 -5.42 2.71 9.96
C VAL A 15 -5.21 4.05 10.64
N GLN A 16 -3.98 4.29 11.08
CA GLN A 16 -3.56 5.57 11.64
C GLN A 16 -2.40 6.14 10.84
N HIS A 17 -2.43 7.46 10.63
CA HIS A 17 -1.28 8.24 10.20
C HIS A 17 -0.77 9.06 11.37
N THR A 18 0.55 9.16 11.51
CA THR A 18 1.18 9.91 12.59
C THR A 18 2.34 10.74 12.08
N THR A 19 2.56 11.89 12.71
CA THR A 19 3.61 12.87 12.38
C THR A 19 4.24 13.45 13.62
N ASP A 20 5.58 13.57 13.60
CA ASP A 20 6.39 14.27 14.60
C ASP A 20 6.15 13.82 16.06
N GLU A 21 5.97 12.52 16.25
CA GLU A 21 5.77 11.92 17.56
C GLU A 21 7.07 11.40 18.16
N ARG A 22 7.33 11.81 19.41
CA ARG A 22 8.54 11.36 20.11
C ARG A 22 8.47 9.88 20.44
N ARG A 23 7.29 9.42 20.88
CA ARG A 23 7.00 8.03 21.25
C ARG A 23 5.55 7.68 20.98
N ILE A 24 5.31 6.48 20.49
CA ILE A 24 3.97 5.91 20.29
C ILE A 24 3.96 4.51 20.88
N SER A 25 2.99 4.22 21.75
CA SER A 25 2.75 2.86 22.22
C SER A 25 1.85 2.13 21.23
N ILE A 26 2.25 0.93 20.83
CA ILE A 26 1.42 0.01 20.04
C ILE A 26 0.92 -1.07 20.99
N GLU A 27 -0.40 -1.20 21.07
CA GLU A 27 -1.08 -2.28 21.80
C GLU A 27 -1.57 -3.33 20.80
N GLY A 28 -1.35 -4.61 21.09
CA GLY A 28 -1.65 -5.67 20.14
C GLY A 28 -0.70 -5.66 18.94
N ARG A 29 -1.14 -6.28 17.84
CA ARG A 29 -0.34 -6.46 16.62
C ARG A 29 -0.68 -5.38 15.60
N ALA A 30 0.37 -4.79 15.03
CA ALA A 30 0.21 -3.79 13.98
C ALA A 30 1.33 -3.87 12.95
N ILE A 31 1.01 -3.56 11.70
CA ILE A 31 2.00 -3.27 10.67
C ILE A 31 2.37 -1.79 10.78
N VAL A 32 3.66 -1.50 10.95
CA VAL A 32 4.20 -0.14 11.01
C VAL A 32 5.00 0.12 9.75
N LEU A 33 4.55 1.06 8.93
CA LEU A 33 5.26 1.55 7.77
C LEU A 33 5.91 2.91 8.08
N ASN A 34 7.23 2.98 7.96
CA ASN A 34 7.96 4.23 8.12
C ASN A 34 7.92 5.05 6.82
N LEU A 35 7.26 6.21 6.87
CA LEU A 35 7.18 7.18 5.77
C LEU A 35 8.06 8.42 6.01
N GLY A 36 8.83 8.45 7.09
CA GLY A 36 9.75 9.53 7.41
C GLY A 36 11.04 9.45 6.60
N GLY A 37 11.80 10.55 6.58
CA GLY A 37 13.14 10.57 5.97
C GLY A 37 14.24 9.91 6.80
N ARG A 38 13.91 9.44 8.01
CA ARG A 38 14.86 8.87 8.98
C ARG A 38 14.39 7.54 9.52
N ASN A 39 15.31 6.77 10.08
CA ASN A 39 14.98 5.52 10.76
C ASN A 39 14.05 5.79 11.96
N LEU A 40 13.01 4.98 12.07
CA LEU A 40 12.16 4.87 13.24
C LEU A 40 12.68 3.73 14.11
N SER A 41 12.66 3.90 15.43
CA SER A 41 13.17 2.87 16.36
C SER A 41 12.03 2.10 17.02
N VAL A 42 12.23 0.79 17.18
CA VAL A 42 11.39 -0.10 17.97
C VAL A 42 12.31 -0.99 18.81
N GLU A 43 12.23 -0.85 20.14
CA GLU A 43 13.20 -1.45 21.05
C GLU A 43 14.65 -1.15 20.61
N ASP A 44 15.50 -2.17 20.47
CA ASP A 44 16.89 -2.05 19.99
C ASP A 44 17.04 -2.15 18.45
N GLN A 45 15.92 -2.17 17.71
CA GLN A 45 15.88 -2.30 16.26
C GLN A 45 15.46 -1.00 15.58
N THR A 46 15.73 -0.91 14.27
CA THR A 46 15.33 0.24 13.45
C THR A 46 14.57 -0.18 12.21
N ILE A 47 13.56 0.60 11.86
CA ILE A 47 12.77 0.48 10.64
C ILE A 47 13.20 1.60 9.70
N ALA A 48 13.82 1.24 8.58
CA ALA A 48 14.32 2.20 7.59
C ALA A 48 13.17 2.93 6.87
N PRO A 49 13.41 4.09 6.24
CA PRO A 49 12.44 4.74 5.36
C PRO A 49 11.89 3.78 4.31
N LEU A 50 10.58 3.91 4.03
CA LEU A 50 9.84 3.06 3.07
C LEU A 50 9.95 1.56 3.35
N SER A 51 10.17 1.20 4.61
CA SER A 51 10.14 -0.18 5.08
C SER A 51 9.03 -0.33 6.11
N SER A 52 8.45 -1.53 6.15
CA SER A 52 7.49 -1.90 7.19
C SER A 52 7.90 -3.17 7.90
N VAL A 53 7.36 -3.33 9.11
CA VAL A 53 7.47 -4.54 9.92
C VAL A 53 6.17 -4.74 10.71
N ILE A 54 5.92 -5.96 11.16
CA ILE A 54 4.93 -6.21 12.22
C ILE A 54 5.59 -6.01 13.58
N VAL A 55 4.95 -5.21 14.42
CA VAL A 55 5.33 -5.06 15.83
C VAL A 55 4.18 -5.54 16.72
N GLN A 56 4.49 -5.85 17.97
CA GLN A 56 3.49 -6.24 18.95
C GLN A 56 3.85 -5.68 20.32
N ASP A 57 2.88 -5.05 21.00
CA ASP A 57 3.02 -4.59 22.39
C ASP A 57 4.33 -3.81 22.64
N SER A 58 4.68 -2.91 21.71
CA SER A 58 5.98 -2.27 21.60
C SER A 58 5.88 -0.75 21.63
N THR A 59 6.97 -0.07 22.00
CA THR A 59 7.06 1.40 21.89
C THR A 59 7.90 1.81 20.69
N LEU A 60 7.28 2.57 19.79
CA LEU A 60 8.00 3.24 18.70
C LEU A 60 8.59 4.56 19.22
N SER A 61 9.74 4.96 18.70
CA SER A 61 10.35 6.25 19.02
C SER A 61 11.00 6.92 17.82
N GLY A 62 11.05 8.25 17.85
CA GLY A 62 11.58 9.06 16.75
C GLY A 62 10.69 9.01 15.50
N VAL A 63 9.36 8.99 15.69
CA VAL A 63 8.41 8.86 14.60
C VAL A 63 8.25 10.21 13.90
N GLU A 64 8.95 10.40 12.79
CA GLU A 64 8.77 11.58 11.93
C GLU A 64 7.46 11.50 11.14
N ARG A 65 7.23 10.36 10.49
CA ARG A 65 5.99 10.07 9.77
C ARG A 65 5.80 8.56 9.65
N ALA A 66 4.64 8.04 10.01
CA ALA A 66 4.34 6.62 9.85
C ALA A 66 2.87 6.37 9.51
N VAL A 67 2.61 5.23 8.88
CA VAL A 67 1.28 4.63 8.78
C VAL A 67 1.27 3.35 9.60
N ILE A 68 0.27 3.20 10.44
CA ILE A 68 0.11 2.06 11.34
C ILE A 68 -1.22 1.39 11.00
N VAL A 69 -1.16 0.11 10.61
CA VAL A 69 -2.34 -0.72 10.34
C VAL A 69 -2.49 -1.67 11.52
N HIS A 70 -3.45 -1.38 12.38
CA HIS A 70 -3.77 -2.20 13.54
C HIS A 70 -4.69 -3.34 13.15
N ASP A 71 -4.62 -4.43 13.93
CA ASP A 71 -5.61 -5.50 13.88
C ASP A 71 -5.71 -6.15 12.48
N PHE A 72 -4.61 -6.12 11.71
CA PHE A 72 -4.56 -6.62 10.33
C PHE A 72 -4.79 -8.14 10.20
N ASP A 73 -4.59 -8.86 11.31
CA ASP A 73 -4.81 -10.29 11.46
C ASP A 73 -5.91 -10.62 12.49
N ALA A 74 -6.76 -9.64 12.84
CA ALA A 74 -7.86 -9.80 13.79
C ALA A 74 -9.16 -10.32 13.15
N HIS A 75 -9.05 -11.19 12.15
CA HIS A 75 -10.15 -11.89 11.51
C HIS A 75 -9.96 -13.41 11.64
N ALA A 76 -11.06 -14.16 11.69
CA ALA A 76 -11.01 -15.60 11.94
C ALA A 76 -10.62 -16.42 10.69
N ASP A 77 -11.04 -15.96 9.50
CA ASP A 77 -10.83 -16.64 8.23
C ASP A 77 -10.54 -15.61 7.13
N ASP A 78 -9.40 -15.74 6.45
CA ASP A 78 -9.00 -14.90 5.33
C ASP A 78 -10.05 -14.89 4.21
N ASN A 79 -10.69 -16.03 3.92
CA ASN A 79 -11.68 -16.12 2.84
C ASN A 79 -12.97 -15.37 3.16
N GLU A 80 -13.41 -15.38 4.43
CA GLU A 80 -14.57 -14.60 4.87
C GLU A 80 -14.26 -13.10 4.76
N LEU A 81 -13.06 -12.68 5.18
CA LEU A 81 -12.59 -11.31 4.99
C LEU A 81 -12.57 -10.92 3.50
N PHE A 82 -11.97 -11.74 2.65
CA PHE A 82 -11.87 -11.47 1.20
C PHE A 82 -13.23 -11.39 0.53
N ALA A 83 -14.17 -12.26 0.89
CA ALA A 83 -15.55 -12.19 0.40
C ALA A 83 -16.22 -10.88 0.82
N TRP A 84 -16.09 -10.49 2.09
CA TRP A 84 -16.69 -9.26 2.60
C TRP A 84 -16.09 -8.01 1.96
N VAL A 85 -14.76 -7.97 1.80
CA VAL A 85 -14.07 -6.86 1.12
C VAL A 85 -14.50 -6.77 -0.34
N LYS A 86 -14.59 -7.90 -1.05
CA LYS A 86 -15.06 -7.95 -2.44
C LYS A 86 -16.49 -7.44 -2.61
N ASP A 87 -17.37 -7.73 -1.65
CA ASP A 87 -18.76 -7.26 -1.68
C ASP A 87 -18.90 -5.77 -1.33
N THR A 88 -17.88 -5.19 -0.68
CA THR A 88 -17.91 -3.80 -0.17
C THR A 88 -17.17 -2.83 -1.07
N TRP A 89 -15.99 -3.20 -1.56
CA TRP A 89 -15.14 -2.33 -2.38
C TRP A 89 -15.48 -2.48 -3.87
N PRO A 90 -15.59 -1.38 -4.62
CA PRO A 90 -15.79 -1.44 -6.07
C PRO A 90 -14.58 -2.10 -6.74
N SER A 91 -14.80 -2.70 -7.92
CA SER A 91 -13.66 -3.19 -8.69
C SER A 91 -12.77 -2.02 -9.12
N ALA A 92 -11.47 -2.26 -9.21
CA ALA A 92 -10.52 -1.26 -9.66
C ALA A 92 -10.82 -0.80 -11.09
N PHE A 93 -11.45 -1.65 -11.91
CA PHE A 93 -11.95 -1.27 -13.23
C PHE A 93 -13.09 -0.25 -13.14
N ASP A 94 -14.07 -0.47 -12.26
CA ASP A 94 -15.22 0.45 -12.10
C ASP A 94 -14.76 1.86 -11.70
N VAL A 95 -13.71 1.96 -10.89
CA VAL A 95 -13.16 3.25 -10.45
C VAL A 95 -12.20 3.86 -11.47
N ARG A 96 -11.24 3.08 -11.99
CA ARG A 96 -10.14 3.62 -12.83
C ARG A 96 -10.44 3.61 -14.33
N GLN A 97 -11.40 2.79 -14.77
CA GLN A 97 -11.78 2.62 -16.18
C GLN A 97 -10.61 2.22 -17.10
N GLU A 98 -9.55 1.63 -16.55
CA GLU A 98 -8.38 1.15 -17.31
C GLU A 98 -8.66 -0.24 -17.91
N GLU A 99 -8.59 -0.38 -19.22
CA GLU A 99 -8.96 -1.62 -19.93
C GLU A 99 -8.21 -2.87 -19.42
N ARG A 100 -6.95 -2.72 -18.99
CA ARG A 100 -6.16 -3.83 -18.42
C ARG A 100 -6.75 -4.43 -17.14
N LEU A 101 -7.63 -3.71 -16.45
CA LEU A 101 -8.28 -4.13 -15.21
C LEU A 101 -9.64 -4.79 -15.47
N ARG A 102 -10.13 -4.79 -16.71
CA ARG A 102 -11.45 -5.34 -17.03
C ARG A 102 -11.49 -6.83 -16.72
N GLY A 103 -12.42 -7.23 -15.85
CA GLY A 103 -12.61 -8.63 -15.46
C GLY A 103 -11.53 -9.16 -14.51
N VAL A 104 -10.58 -8.33 -14.07
CA VAL A 104 -9.58 -8.69 -13.06
C VAL A 104 -10.25 -8.66 -11.70
N SER A 105 -10.01 -9.69 -10.88
CA SER A 105 -10.53 -9.78 -9.50
C SER A 105 -9.74 -8.86 -8.56
N HIS A 106 -9.77 -7.56 -8.83
CA HIS A 106 -9.03 -6.53 -8.12
C HIS A 106 -9.99 -5.42 -7.68
N TYR A 107 -10.05 -5.15 -6.38
CA TYR A 107 -11.02 -4.25 -5.75
C TYR A 107 -10.29 -3.24 -4.90
N MET A 108 -10.79 -2.01 -4.80
CA MET A 108 -10.07 -0.94 -4.11
C MET A 108 -10.93 -0.21 -3.11
N SER A 109 -10.33 0.09 -1.95
CA SER A 109 -10.89 1.04 -1.00
C SER A 109 -11.01 2.44 -1.64
N PRO A 110 -11.77 3.37 -1.05
CA PRO A 110 -11.57 4.78 -1.30
C PRO A 110 -10.09 5.13 -1.17
N LYS A 111 -9.58 5.97 -2.07
CA LYS A 111 -8.27 6.59 -1.88
C LYS A 111 -8.43 7.66 -0.79
N VAL A 112 -7.37 7.96 -0.04
CA VAL A 112 -7.32 9.13 0.85
C VAL A 112 -5.95 9.77 0.76
N PHE A 113 -5.88 11.08 0.95
CA PHE A 113 -4.63 11.80 1.01
C PHE A 113 -4.40 12.37 2.41
N VAL A 114 -3.20 12.14 2.95
CA VAL A 114 -2.70 12.86 4.11
C VAL A 114 -1.47 13.65 3.69
N GLY A 115 -1.61 14.97 3.59
CA GLY A 115 -0.60 15.81 2.93
C GLY A 115 -0.35 15.35 1.49
N ASN A 116 0.90 15.05 1.16
CA ASN A 116 1.32 14.58 -0.16
C ASN A 116 1.29 13.05 -0.34
N VAL A 117 0.76 12.28 0.62
CA VAL A 117 0.72 10.82 0.54
C VAL A 117 -0.71 10.34 0.32
N GLY A 118 -0.93 9.70 -0.82
CA GLY A 118 -2.12 8.94 -1.14
C GLY A 118 -2.01 7.52 -0.59
N LEU A 119 -3.09 7.04 0.05
CA LEU A 119 -3.22 5.69 0.56
C LEU A 119 -4.43 5.02 -0.07
N THR A 120 -4.29 3.77 -0.46
CA THR A 120 -5.38 2.95 -0.98
C THR A 120 -5.08 1.50 -0.67
N MET A 121 -6.06 0.73 -0.21
CA MET A 121 -5.95 -0.72 -0.10
C MET A 121 -6.60 -1.40 -1.27
N TYR A 122 -5.97 -2.47 -1.73
CA TYR A 122 -6.44 -3.30 -2.82
C TYR A 122 -6.63 -4.73 -2.36
N HIS A 123 -7.79 -5.31 -2.64
CA HIS A 123 -8.02 -6.74 -2.56
C HIS A 123 -7.79 -7.38 -3.94
N SER A 124 -6.83 -8.30 -4.01
CA SER A 124 -6.47 -9.10 -5.17
C SER A 124 -6.97 -10.52 -4.98
N GLY A 125 -8.15 -10.82 -5.52
CA GLY A 125 -8.94 -12.01 -5.18
C GLY A 125 -8.72 -13.24 -6.07
N SER A 126 -7.93 -13.16 -7.14
CA SER A 126 -7.62 -14.31 -8.01
C SER A 126 -6.14 -14.66 -8.00
N VAL A 127 -5.83 -15.92 -8.29
CA VAL A 127 -4.46 -16.43 -8.48
C VAL A 127 -4.42 -17.22 -9.79
N PRO A 128 -3.71 -16.76 -10.83
CA PRO A 128 -3.05 -15.46 -10.93
C PRO A 128 -4.05 -14.28 -10.94
N LEU A 129 -3.55 -13.10 -10.61
CA LEU A 129 -4.28 -11.84 -10.66
C LEU A 129 -4.35 -11.29 -12.07
N ASN A 130 -3.22 -11.18 -12.78
CA ASN A 130 -3.12 -10.59 -14.12
C ASN A 130 -3.55 -9.11 -14.22
N VAL A 131 -3.15 -8.23 -13.27
CA VAL A 131 -3.33 -6.75 -13.43
C VAL A 131 -2.53 -6.15 -14.59
N GLY A 132 -1.55 -6.89 -15.09
CA GLY A 132 -0.74 -6.56 -16.26
C GLY A 132 0.41 -5.59 -15.98
N LEU A 133 1.47 -5.75 -16.77
CA LEU A 133 2.64 -4.88 -16.74
C LEU A 133 2.30 -3.45 -17.16
N HIS A 134 2.75 -2.51 -16.35
CA HIS A 134 2.71 -1.07 -16.61
C HIS A 134 3.99 -0.40 -16.12
N LYS A 135 4.24 0.82 -16.58
CA LYS A 135 5.36 1.66 -16.13
C LYS A 135 4.97 3.13 -15.95
N ASP A 136 3.88 3.53 -16.60
CA ASP A 136 3.40 4.90 -16.60
C ASP A 136 2.33 5.09 -15.50
N HIS A 137 2.39 6.22 -14.81
CA HIS A 137 1.45 6.60 -13.74
C HIS A 137 0.75 7.92 -14.11
N PRO A 138 -0.14 7.91 -15.12
CA PRO A 138 -0.69 9.12 -15.73
C PRO A 138 -1.56 9.96 -14.79
N PHE A 139 -1.92 9.42 -13.63
CA PHE A 139 -2.72 10.09 -12.61
C PHE A 139 -1.91 11.11 -11.78
N CYS A 140 -0.58 11.13 -11.89
CA CYS A 140 0.26 12.20 -11.34
C CYS A 140 0.72 13.13 -12.48
N PRO A 141 0.22 14.39 -12.56
CA PRO A 141 0.51 15.28 -13.68
C PRO A 141 1.93 15.87 -13.65
N VAL A 142 2.74 15.55 -12.62
CA VAL A 142 4.07 16.11 -12.41
C VAL A 142 5.12 14.99 -12.24
N PRO A 143 6.36 15.19 -12.72
CA PRO A 143 7.45 14.21 -12.54
C PRO A 143 7.81 13.99 -11.07
N GLY A 144 8.27 12.78 -10.73
CA GLY A 144 8.72 12.43 -9.38
C GLY A 144 7.69 11.69 -8.53
N PHE A 145 6.65 11.12 -9.15
CA PHE A 145 5.71 10.22 -8.48
C PHE A 145 6.42 8.98 -7.93
N ARG A 146 6.17 8.66 -6.67
CA ARG A 146 6.80 7.51 -5.97
C ARG A 146 5.74 6.60 -5.38
N GLU A 147 5.88 5.31 -5.56
CA GLU A 147 4.94 4.32 -5.08
C GLU A 147 5.68 3.12 -4.47
N VAL A 148 5.16 2.67 -3.33
CA VAL A 148 5.49 1.38 -2.74
C VAL A 148 4.21 0.68 -2.27
N HIS A 149 4.24 -0.64 -2.23
CA HIS A 149 3.15 -1.48 -1.74
C HIS A 149 3.58 -2.20 -0.48
N THR A 150 2.69 -2.20 0.52
CA THR A 150 2.83 -2.94 1.77
C THR A 150 1.80 -4.06 1.81
N GLN A 151 2.23 -5.30 1.97
CA GLN A 151 1.33 -6.44 2.08
C GLN A 151 0.64 -6.45 3.44
N ILE A 152 -0.69 -6.55 3.45
CA ILE A 152 -1.50 -6.53 4.67
C ILE A 152 -1.96 -7.95 5.03
N VAL A 153 -2.63 -8.65 4.11
CA VAL A 153 -3.11 -10.03 4.27
C VAL A 153 -2.72 -10.86 3.06
N GLY A 154 -2.46 -12.16 3.24
CA GLY A 154 -2.04 -13.06 2.17
C GLY A 154 -0.63 -12.78 1.65
N PHE A 155 -0.27 -13.47 0.56
CA PHE A 155 1.06 -13.42 -0.05
C PHE A 155 0.98 -12.98 -1.51
N GLY A 156 1.92 -12.12 -1.90
CA GLY A 156 2.06 -11.67 -3.27
C GLY A 156 3.52 -11.48 -3.65
N LYS A 157 3.73 -10.86 -4.79
CA LYS A 157 5.04 -10.53 -5.30
C LYS A 157 5.01 -9.29 -6.20
N MET A 158 6.08 -8.53 -6.14
CA MET A 158 6.35 -7.47 -7.11
C MET A 158 7.34 -7.96 -8.15
N GLN A 159 7.00 -7.79 -9.41
CA GLN A 159 7.79 -8.23 -10.55
C GLN A 159 8.22 -7.03 -11.38
N GLN A 160 9.51 -6.99 -11.77
CA GLN A 160 10.05 -6.01 -12.72
C GLN A 160 10.61 -6.71 -13.95
N CYS A 161 10.24 -6.19 -15.12
CA CYS A 161 10.53 -6.73 -16.45
C CYS A 161 11.24 -5.68 -17.30
N ARG A 162 12.04 -6.14 -18.27
CA ARG A 162 12.76 -5.23 -19.19
C ARG A 162 11.81 -4.64 -20.23
N GLU A 163 10.85 -5.43 -20.66
CA GLU A 163 9.85 -5.08 -21.67
C GLU A 163 8.45 -5.31 -21.10
N ARG A 164 7.41 -4.97 -21.88
CA ARG A 164 6.02 -5.29 -21.55
C ARG A 164 5.73 -6.77 -21.78
N ASP A 165 6.57 -7.63 -21.21
CA ASP A 165 6.55 -9.08 -21.34
C ASP A 165 7.13 -9.71 -20.06
N VAL A 166 6.34 -10.58 -19.43
CA VAL A 166 6.70 -11.28 -18.18
C VAL A 166 7.87 -12.24 -18.37
N GLU A 167 8.13 -12.71 -19.59
CA GLU A 167 9.29 -13.55 -19.89
C GLU A 167 10.62 -12.77 -19.78
N THR A 168 10.55 -11.44 -19.75
CA THR A 168 11.72 -10.56 -19.57
C THR A 168 11.99 -10.18 -18.12
N LEU A 169 11.35 -10.86 -17.16
CA LEU A 169 11.55 -10.71 -15.71
C LEU A 169 13.04 -10.66 -15.36
N TYR A 170 13.42 -9.69 -14.54
CA TYR A 170 14.80 -9.59 -14.02
C TYR A 170 14.88 -9.42 -12.51
N LEU A 171 13.77 -9.09 -11.85
CA LEU A 171 13.69 -8.91 -10.41
C LEU A 171 12.29 -9.29 -9.94
N GLU A 172 12.23 -10.11 -8.88
CA GLU A 172 10.99 -10.50 -8.21
C GLU A 172 11.22 -10.40 -6.68
N GLU A 173 10.30 -9.75 -5.98
CA GLU A 173 10.31 -9.63 -4.52
C GLU A 173 9.03 -10.23 -3.95
N PHE A 174 9.17 -11.25 -3.10
CA PHE A 174 8.06 -11.84 -2.37
C PHE A 174 7.60 -10.94 -1.24
N LEU A 175 6.29 -10.87 -1.05
CA LEU A 175 5.64 -10.05 -0.04
C LEU A 175 4.79 -10.92 0.87
N ALA A 176 5.17 -10.96 2.14
CA ALA A 176 4.38 -11.49 3.25
C ALA A 176 3.76 -10.33 4.04
N PRO A 177 2.69 -10.57 4.83
CA PRO A 177 2.11 -9.55 5.70
C PRO A 177 3.16 -8.75 6.47
N GLY A 178 3.06 -7.42 6.43
CA GLY A 178 4.02 -6.50 7.04
C GLY A 178 5.31 -6.26 6.25
N THR A 179 5.37 -6.68 4.99
CA THR A 179 6.52 -6.40 4.10
C THR A 179 6.16 -5.28 3.12
N THR A 180 7.05 -4.30 2.98
CA THR A 180 7.04 -3.32 1.88
C THR A 180 8.14 -3.68 0.89
N HIS A 181 7.83 -3.74 -0.41
CA HIS A 181 8.86 -3.97 -1.41
C HIS A 181 9.83 -2.77 -1.51
N LYS A 182 11.01 -2.99 -2.09
CA LYS A 182 11.94 -1.89 -2.33
C LYS A 182 11.39 -0.93 -3.38
N PRO A 183 11.66 0.37 -3.28
CA PRO A 183 11.35 1.33 -4.34
C PRO A 183 11.82 0.82 -5.71
N MET A 184 10.91 0.81 -6.69
CA MET A 184 11.18 0.34 -8.05
C MET A 184 11.59 1.48 -8.99
N TYR A 185 11.39 2.73 -8.56
CA TYR A 185 11.65 3.92 -9.36
C TYR A 185 13.10 4.38 -9.29
N ASP A 186 13.58 5.03 -10.35
CA ASP A 186 14.88 5.70 -10.38
C ASP A 186 14.84 7.09 -9.71
N ALA A 187 15.96 7.82 -9.75
CA ALA A 187 16.07 9.14 -9.12
C ALA A 187 15.13 10.17 -9.75
N GLU A 188 14.79 10.00 -11.03
CA GLU A 188 13.90 10.83 -11.83
C GLU A 188 12.42 10.42 -11.67
N GLY A 189 12.14 9.30 -10.99
CA GLY A 189 10.79 8.77 -10.80
C GLY A 189 10.26 7.94 -11.97
N ASN A 190 11.14 7.46 -12.86
CA ASN A 190 10.76 6.50 -13.90
C ASN A 190 10.67 5.09 -13.31
N TYR A 191 9.74 4.30 -13.83
CA TYR A 191 9.55 2.92 -13.42
C TYR A 191 9.94 1.96 -14.55
N PRO A 192 10.46 0.76 -14.22
CA PRO A 192 10.50 -0.35 -15.16
C PRO A 192 9.08 -0.82 -15.48
N TRP A 193 8.94 -1.72 -16.46
CA TRP A 193 7.70 -2.48 -16.57
C TRP A 193 7.55 -3.33 -15.31
N HIS A 194 6.44 -3.16 -14.60
CA HIS A 194 6.22 -3.85 -13.35
C HIS A 194 4.76 -4.23 -13.15
N GLN A 195 4.54 -5.20 -12.27
CA GLN A 195 3.21 -5.60 -11.82
C GLN A 195 3.28 -6.20 -10.41
N TYR A 196 2.17 -6.08 -9.70
CA TYR A 196 1.86 -6.93 -8.56
C TYR A 196 1.24 -8.24 -9.07
N GLU A 197 1.66 -9.37 -8.51
CA GLU A 197 1.06 -10.68 -8.79
C GLU A 197 0.77 -11.40 -7.47
N THR A 198 -0.32 -12.16 -7.43
CA THR A 198 -0.73 -12.92 -6.26
C THR A 198 0.01 -14.25 -6.18
N ILE A 199 0.28 -14.69 -4.95
CA ILE A 199 0.64 -16.07 -4.61
C ILE A 199 -0.56 -16.73 -3.94
N THR A 200 -1.26 -15.96 -3.10
CA THR A 200 -2.60 -16.24 -2.58
C THR A 200 -3.50 -15.05 -2.88
N PRO A 201 -4.84 -15.18 -2.78
CA PRO A 201 -5.69 -14.02 -2.60
C PRO A 201 -5.15 -13.15 -1.46
N SER A 202 -5.21 -11.83 -1.63
CA SER A 202 -4.43 -10.94 -0.79
C SER A 202 -5.03 -9.55 -0.68
N ILE A 203 -4.64 -8.83 0.37
CA ILE A 203 -4.88 -7.40 0.52
C ILE A 203 -3.53 -6.71 0.69
N PHE A 204 -3.26 -5.69 -0.11
CA PHE A 204 -2.08 -4.83 0.03
C PHE A 204 -2.48 -3.37 0.04
N MET A 205 -1.65 -2.53 0.66
CA MET A 205 -1.80 -1.08 0.65
C MET A 205 -0.82 -0.46 -0.34
N ALA A 206 -1.33 0.28 -1.32
CA ALA A 206 -0.53 1.17 -2.13
C ALA A 206 -0.32 2.50 -1.41
N VAL A 207 0.93 2.95 -1.41
CA VAL A 207 1.37 4.23 -0.84
C VAL A 207 1.98 5.06 -1.94
N GLU A 208 1.26 6.11 -2.31
CA GLU A 208 1.57 6.99 -3.42
C GLU A 208 2.05 8.34 -2.89
N MET A 209 3.34 8.65 -3.05
CA MET A 209 3.94 9.91 -2.63
C MET A 209 4.00 10.86 -3.81
N LEU A 210 3.24 11.96 -3.71
CA LEU A 210 3.30 13.05 -4.66
C LEU A 210 4.58 13.88 -4.44
N PRO A 211 5.25 14.32 -5.52
CA PRO A 211 6.43 15.17 -5.43
C PRO A 211 6.06 16.57 -4.91
N GLU A 212 7.07 17.32 -4.47
CA GLU A 212 6.87 18.70 -4.01
C GLU A 212 6.24 19.58 -5.10
N GLY A 213 5.28 20.42 -4.72
CA GLY A 213 4.55 21.28 -5.66
C GLY A 213 3.45 20.58 -6.46
N ALA A 214 3.29 19.26 -6.34
CA ALA A 214 2.14 18.55 -6.88
C ALA A 214 0.85 19.02 -6.19
N ARG A 215 -0.20 19.27 -6.98
CA ARG A 215 -1.54 19.46 -6.44
C ARG A 215 -2.11 18.09 -6.06
N VAL A 216 -2.55 17.95 -4.81
CA VAL A 216 -3.35 16.80 -4.39
C VAL A 216 -4.62 16.78 -5.23
N PRO A 217 -4.93 15.67 -5.94
CA PRO A 217 -6.15 15.58 -6.73
C PRO A 217 -7.38 15.93 -5.89
N ASP A 218 -8.28 16.72 -6.45
CA ASP A 218 -9.59 16.93 -5.83
C ASP A 218 -10.28 15.56 -5.84
N MET A 219 -10.35 14.94 -4.66
CA MET A 219 -11.06 13.69 -4.46
C MET A 219 -12.54 14.01 -4.56
N GLU A 220 -13.11 13.97 -5.77
CA GLU A 220 -14.56 13.90 -5.89
C GLU A 220 -14.98 12.66 -5.10
N ILE A 221 -15.65 12.90 -3.96
CA ILE A 221 -16.33 11.85 -3.24
C ILE A 221 -17.36 11.31 -4.24
N GLN A 222 -17.05 10.20 -4.90
CA GLN A 222 -18.00 9.43 -5.66
C GLN A 222 -18.95 8.76 -4.66
N ASN A 223 -19.77 9.58 -4.00
CA ASN A 223 -20.99 9.14 -3.36
C ASN A 223 -21.93 8.74 -4.51
N GLY A 224 -21.90 7.45 -4.86
CA GLY A 224 -23.04 6.81 -5.51
C GLY A 224 -24.24 6.77 -4.57
#